data_AF-A0A7J7J8K2-F1
#
_entry.id   AF-A0A7J7J8K2-F1
#
_cell.length_a   1.000
_cell.length_b   1.000
_cell.length_c   1.000
_cell.angle_alpha   90.00
_cell.angle_beta   90.00
_cell.angle_gamma   90.00
#
_symmetry.space_group_name_H-M   'P 1'
#
loop_
_entity.id
_entity.type
_entity.pdbx_description
1 polymer ?
#
loop_
_entity_poly.entity_id
_entity_poly.type
_entity_poly.pdbx_seq_one_letter_code
_entity_poly.pdbx_strand_id
1 'polypeptide(L)'
;MCGGSKDTECSPRNFLFSNAATWRLYSPENVNSKSVRVFYLVWRWFWALLFLATYILSIVNNISEGPKWLIYLTNWAYTVFNASQLTNAVVSTICFASKAEPEEMRFYMKLNWFLYELSQAAAVVITILYWALLFDPNDLSSVQVHTYFNHGVNGAFVLIDIWVTAMPIKALHFYIPTAFGLTWAIFALIYDFVGGTNGRNEPYIYQIFDWTAGATMPAIATVAAIAVVIIVHFTLFGFFRLRVYLYSRCSANTLAPIDGNTNPKYNSVEMVER
;
A
#
# COMPACT_ATOMS: atom_id res chain seq x y z
N MET A 1 -19.45 9.50 36.41
CA MET A 1 -19.99 8.51 35.46
C MET A 1 -20.21 9.19 34.12
N CYS A 2 -20.01 8.42 33.04
CA CYS A 2 -20.24 8.72 31.62
C CYS A 2 -19.16 9.52 30.87
N GLY A 3 -18.54 8.85 29.89
CA GLY A 3 -17.71 9.49 28.87
C GLY A 3 -16.64 8.62 28.20
N GLY A 4 -16.40 7.39 28.66
CA GLY A 4 -15.52 6.45 27.97
C GLY A 4 -16.24 5.79 26.79
N SER A 5 -16.33 6.45 25.62
CA SER A 5 -16.59 5.70 24.40
C SER A 5 -15.28 5.00 24.05
N LYS A 6 -15.24 3.68 24.29
CA LYS A 6 -14.17 2.84 23.79
C LYS A 6 -14.32 2.83 22.27
N ASP A 7 -13.62 3.71 21.59
CA ASP A 7 -13.35 3.56 20.15
C ASP A 7 -12.42 2.36 20.02
N THR A 8 -13.03 1.17 20.03
CA THR A 8 -12.30 -0.09 19.84
C THR A 8 -11.87 -0.19 18.38
N GLU A 9 -10.74 -0.85 18.13
CA GLU A 9 -10.26 -1.15 16.77
C GLU A 9 -11.39 -1.75 15.89
N CYS A 10 -12.30 -2.52 16.51
CA CYS A 10 -13.43 -3.20 15.89
C CYS A 10 -14.69 -2.33 15.68
N SER A 11 -14.65 -1.03 15.96
CA SER A 11 -15.79 -0.14 15.74
C SER A 11 -16.19 -0.07 14.25
N PRO A 12 -17.49 -0.04 13.90
CA PRO A 12 -17.94 0.08 12.50
C PRO A 12 -17.35 1.27 11.75
N ARG A 13 -16.99 2.36 12.46
CA ARG A 13 -16.33 3.53 11.86
C ARG A 13 -14.93 3.21 11.29
N ASN A 14 -14.28 2.16 11.77
CA ASN A 14 -12.97 1.74 11.30
C ASN A 14 -13.01 0.92 10.00
N PHE A 15 -14.20 0.59 9.48
CA PHE A 15 -14.35 0.13 8.09
C PHE A 15 -14.36 1.28 7.08
N LEU A 16 -14.54 2.52 7.54
CA LEU A 16 -14.61 3.69 6.68
C LEU A 16 -13.29 4.47 6.70
N PHE A 17 -13.06 5.19 5.61
CA PHE A 17 -12.02 6.22 5.49
C PHE A 17 -12.45 7.50 6.22
N SER A 18 -12.49 7.41 7.54
CA SER A 18 -12.64 8.55 8.45
C SER A 18 -11.45 8.59 9.40
N ASN A 19 -10.86 9.76 9.55
CA ASN A 19 -9.85 10.08 10.55
C ASN A 19 -10.04 11.55 10.95
N ALA A 20 -10.02 11.86 12.25
CA ALA A 20 -10.23 13.21 12.75
C ALA A 20 -9.12 14.21 12.33
N ALA A 21 -7.94 13.71 11.97
CA ALA A 21 -6.77 14.49 11.59
C ALA A 21 -6.33 14.26 10.13
N THR A 22 -7.28 14.42 9.20
CA THR A 22 -7.13 14.15 7.75
C THR A 22 -5.92 14.83 7.13
N TRP A 23 -5.64 16.04 7.57
CA TRP A 23 -4.59 16.90 7.03
C TRP A 23 -3.18 16.47 7.46
N ARG A 24 -3.05 15.97 8.69
CA ARG A 24 -1.78 15.49 9.27
C ARG A 24 -1.21 14.28 8.56
N LEU A 25 -2.04 13.57 7.80
CA LEU A 25 -1.63 12.43 6.97
C LEU A 25 -0.73 12.86 5.82
N TYR A 26 -0.90 14.10 5.34
CA TYR A 26 -0.34 14.58 4.08
C TYR A 26 0.66 15.73 4.26
N SER A 27 0.67 16.36 5.42
CA SER A 27 1.63 17.38 5.83
C SER A 27 2.12 17.03 7.25
N PRO A 28 3.42 16.74 7.46
CA PRO A 28 3.95 16.50 8.80
C PRO A 28 3.87 17.79 9.63
N GLU A 29 2.78 17.99 10.37
CA GLU A 29 2.53 19.23 11.14
C GLU A 29 3.41 19.36 12.38
N ASN A 30 3.88 18.23 12.94
CA ASN A 30 4.74 18.25 14.12
C ASN A 30 6.17 18.73 13.83
N VAL A 31 6.44 19.15 12.59
CA VAL A 31 7.69 19.77 12.21
C VAL A 31 7.42 21.18 11.70
N ASN A 32 7.55 22.16 12.60
CA ASN A 32 7.52 23.59 12.28
C ASN A 32 8.59 24.02 11.25
N SER A 33 9.48 23.11 10.81
CA SER A 33 10.46 23.37 9.78
C SER A 33 9.86 23.18 8.38
N LYS A 34 9.70 24.31 7.67
CA LYS A 34 9.39 24.36 6.24
C LYS A 34 10.27 23.40 5.42
N SER A 35 11.53 23.23 5.81
CA SER A 35 12.49 22.35 5.14
C SER A 35 12.07 20.89 5.16
N VAL A 36 11.46 20.40 6.24
CA VAL A 36 11.00 18.99 6.33
C VAL A 36 9.76 18.75 5.47
N ARG A 37 8.83 19.72 5.44
CA ARG A 37 7.67 19.66 4.55
C ARG A 37 8.08 19.67 3.07
N VAL A 38 9.07 20.49 2.70
CA VAL A 38 9.64 20.51 1.35
C VAL A 38 10.36 19.19 1.03
N PHE A 39 11.18 18.67 1.95
CA PHE A 39 11.83 17.37 1.78
C PHE A 39 10.83 16.24 1.54
N TYR A 40 9.74 16.20 2.32
CA TYR A 40 8.68 15.23 2.14
C TYR A 40 8.01 15.34 0.76
N LEU A 41 7.75 16.55 0.25
CA LEU A 41 7.25 16.73 -1.10
C LEU A 41 8.22 16.26 -2.18
N VAL A 42 9.51 16.57 -2.02
CA VAL A 42 10.55 16.10 -2.94
C VAL A 42 10.61 14.57 -2.93
N TRP A 43 10.56 13.94 -1.76
CA TRP A 43 10.45 12.48 -1.61
C TRP A 43 9.25 11.92 -2.38
N ARG A 44 8.07 12.50 -2.20
CA ARG A 44 6.84 12.04 -2.87
C ARG A 44 6.93 12.13 -4.38
N TRP A 45 7.37 13.27 -4.91
CA TRP A 45 7.50 13.46 -6.36
C TRP A 45 8.62 12.63 -6.98
N PHE A 46 9.76 12.52 -6.30
CA PHE A 46 10.88 11.70 -6.77
C PHE A 46 10.44 10.25 -6.99
N TRP A 47 9.82 9.63 -5.97
CA TRP A 47 9.38 8.25 -6.07
C TRP A 47 8.20 8.09 -7.04
N ALA A 48 7.24 9.00 -7.05
CA ALA A 48 6.12 8.94 -7.99
C ALA A 48 6.60 8.96 -9.46
N LEU A 49 7.53 9.86 -9.80
CA LEU A 49 8.09 9.96 -11.15
C LEU A 49 8.98 8.78 -11.49
N LEU A 50 9.78 8.29 -10.54
CA LEU A 50 10.64 7.12 -10.74
C LEU A 50 9.81 5.87 -11.03
N PHE A 51 8.78 5.60 -10.22
CA PHE A 51 7.89 4.47 -10.45
C PHE A 51 7.09 4.62 -11.74
N LEU A 52 6.64 5.83 -12.07
CA LEU A 52 5.94 6.10 -13.33
C LEU A 52 6.82 5.80 -14.54
N ALA A 53 8.11 6.18 -14.49
CA ALA A 53 9.06 5.86 -15.55
C ALA A 53 9.22 4.33 -15.72
N THR A 54 9.37 3.59 -14.63
CA THR A 54 9.50 2.12 -14.68
C THR A 54 8.20 1.40 -15.05
N TYR A 55 7.04 2.01 -14.76
CA TYR A 55 5.74 1.56 -15.24
C TYR A 55 5.58 1.72 -16.75
N ILE A 56 5.94 2.89 -17.28
CA ILE A 56 5.98 3.12 -18.73
C ILE A 56 6.94 2.15 -19.40
N LEU A 57 8.13 1.93 -18.82
CA LEU A 57 9.10 0.95 -19.33
C LEU A 57 8.53 -0.48 -19.33
N SER A 58 7.79 -0.88 -18.29
CA SER A 58 7.12 -2.19 -18.24
C SER A 58 6.12 -2.35 -19.40
N ILE A 59 5.31 -1.33 -19.68
CA ILE A 59 4.36 -1.37 -20.81
C ILE A 59 5.08 -1.41 -22.15
N VAL A 60 6.09 -0.56 -22.34
CA VAL A 60 6.84 -0.46 -23.61
C VAL A 60 7.56 -1.77 -23.90
N ASN A 61 8.21 -2.38 -22.91
CA ASN A 61 8.97 -3.62 -23.09
C ASN A 61 8.06 -4.83 -23.35
N ASN A 62 6.79 -4.76 -22.97
CA ASN A 62 5.81 -5.83 -23.17
C ASN A 62 4.74 -5.47 -24.21
N ILE A 63 4.98 -4.46 -25.06
CA ILE A 63 3.99 -3.99 -26.04
C ILE A 63 3.58 -5.09 -27.03
N SER A 64 4.48 -6.03 -27.33
CA SER A 64 4.22 -7.18 -28.20
C SER A 64 3.22 -8.17 -27.60
N GLU A 65 3.04 -8.19 -26.27
CA GLU A 65 2.01 -9.01 -25.62
C GLU A 65 0.60 -8.44 -25.82
N GLY A 66 0.51 -7.14 -26.17
CA GLY A 66 -0.75 -6.45 -26.38
C GLY A 66 -1.66 -6.53 -25.15
N PRO A 67 -2.95 -6.86 -25.32
CA PRO A 67 -3.90 -6.98 -24.20
C PRO A 67 -3.53 -8.04 -23.16
N LYS A 68 -2.67 -9.02 -23.51
CA LYS A 68 -2.26 -10.08 -22.57
C LYS A 68 -1.47 -9.53 -21.39
N TRP A 69 -0.83 -8.37 -21.52
CA TRP A 69 -0.19 -7.70 -20.38
C TRP A 69 -1.18 -7.48 -19.22
N LEU A 70 -2.46 -7.25 -19.51
CA LEU A 70 -3.51 -7.04 -18.50
C LEU A 70 -4.00 -8.33 -17.84
N ILE A 71 -3.51 -9.52 -18.18
CA ILE A 71 -3.94 -10.75 -17.49
C ILE A 71 -3.15 -10.99 -16.20
N TYR A 72 -1.96 -10.40 -16.08
CA TYR A 72 -1.05 -10.66 -14.97
C TYR A 72 -1.42 -9.83 -13.73
N LEU A 73 -1.60 -10.53 -12.59
CA LEU A 73 -1.83 -9.88 -11.28
C LEU A 73 -0.76 -8.84 -10.95
N THR A 74 0.50 -9.13 -11.28
CA THR A 74 1.62 -8.23 -11.05
C THR A 74 1.39 -6.89 -11.74
N ASN A 75 0.89 -6.88 -12.98
CA ASN A 75 0.64 -5.66 -13.73
C ASN A 75 -0.54 -4.87 -13.14
N TRP A 76 -1.58 -5.53 -12.63
CA TRP A 76 -2.67 -4.89 -11.90
C TRP A 76 -2.15 -4.21 -10.62
N ALA A 77 -1.40 -4.96 -9.80
CA ALA A 77 -0.81 -4.46 -8.57
C ALA A 77 0.11 -3.26 -8.82
N TYR A 78 0.94 -3.33 -9.86
CA TYR A 78 1.85 -2.25 -10.21
C TYR A 78 1.15 -1.01 -10.73
N THR A 79 0.06 -1.18 -11.48
CA THR A 79 -0.81 -0.08 -11.93
C THR A 79 -1.39 0.66 -10.73
N VAL A 80 -1.97 -0.07 -9.78
CA VAL A 80 -2.54 0.50 -8.55
C VAL A 80 -1.46 1.18 -7.70
N PHE A 81 -0.27 0.57 -7.61
CA PHE A 81 0.87 1.15 -6.92
C PHE A 81 1.26 2.50 -7.53
N ASN A 82 1.43 2.58 -8.85
CA ASN A 82 1.73 3.84 -9.53
C ASN A 82 0.65 4.90 -9.34
N ALA A 83 -0.63 4.51 -9.41
CA ALA A 83 -1.74 5.40 -9.13
C ALA A 83 -1.66 5.95 -7.69
N SER A 84 -1.40 5.09 -6.71
CA SER A 84 -1.24 5.50 -5.31
C SER A 84 -0.08 6.48 -5.10
N GLN A 85 1.08 6.21 -5.72
CA GLN A 85 2.25 7.08 -5.59
C GLN A 85 2.00 8.47 -6.18
N LEU A 86 1.35 8.52 -7.35
CA LEU A 86 0.99 9.78 -7.99
C LEU A 86 -0.06 10.55 -7.17
N THR A 87 -1.11 9.87 -6.69
CA THR A 87 -2.12 10.54 -5.84
C THR A 87 -1.51 11.02 -4.53
N ASN A 88 -0.58 10.27 -3.93
CA ASN A 88 0.11 10.69 -2.71
C ASN A 88 0.90 11.99 -2.96
N ALA A 89 1.65 12.08 -4.07
CA ALA A 89 2.38 13.29 -4.43
C ALA A 89 1.46 14.50 -4.69
N VAL A 90 0.37 14.29 -5.42
CA VAL A 90 -0.62 15.34 -5.73
C VAL A 90 -1.33 15.82 -4.46
N VAL A 91 -1.85 14.89 -3.64
CA VAL A 91 -2.58 15.25 -2.41
C VAL A 91 -1.65 15.92 -1.41
N SER A 92 -0.42 15.45 -1.24
CA SER A 92 0.58 16.14 -0.41
C SER A 92 0.90 17.54 -0.94
N THR A 93 0.94 17.75 -2.25
CA THR A 93 1.16 19.08 -2.84
C THR A 93 -0.02 20.03 -2.55
N ILE A 94 -1.25 19.54 -2.70
CA ILE A 94 -2.47 20.30 -2.34
C ILE A 94 -2.44 20.67 -0.86
N CYS A 95 -2.12 19.72 0.02
CA CYS A 95 -2.01 19.98 1.46
C CYS A 95 -0.81 20.88 1.80
N PHE A 96 0.26 20.88 1.03
CA PHE A 96 1.35 21.81 1.25
C PHE A 96 0.97 23.25 0.91
N ALA A 97 0.21 23.42 -0.19
CA ALA A 97 -0.19 24.73 -0.72
C ALA A 97 -1.42 25.33 -0.04
N SER A 98 -2.30 24.52 0.56
CA SER A 98 -3.52 25.06 1.18
C SER A 98 -3.19 25.74 2.52
N LYS A 99 -3.89 26.86 2.78
CA LYS A 99 -3.69 27.69 3.98
C LYS A 99 -4.60 27.32 5.15
N ALA A 100 -5.56 26.42 4.91
CA ALA A 100 -6.57 26.01 5.88
C ALA A 100 -6.78 24.50 5.79
N GLU A 101 -6.90 23.89 6.96
CA GLU A 101 -7.25 22.48 7.10
C GLU A 101 -8.73 22.28 6.77
N PRO A 102 -9.09 21.25 5.98
CA PRO A 102 -10.48 20.92 5.74
C PRO A 102 -11.13 20.36 7.01
N GLU A 103 -12.35 20.80 7.32
CA GLU A 103 -13.13 20.28 8.46
C GLU A 103 -13.45 18.78 8.31
N GLU A 104 -13.60 18.31 7.06
CA GLU A 104 -13.85 16.90 6.74
C GLU A 104 -12.94 16.36 5.63
N MET A 105 -12.73 15.04 5.63
CA MET A 105 -11.93 14.36 4.60
C MET A 105 -12.63 14.45 3.24
N ARG A 106 -11.99 15.13 2.28
CA ARG A 106 -12.48 15.23 0.91
C ARG A 106 -12.37 13.90 0.17
N PHE A 107 -13.20 13.72 -0.86
CA PHE A 107 -13.24 12.48 -1.65
C PHE A 107 -11.86 12.03 -2.15
N TYR A 108 -11.07 12.94 -2.73
CA TYR A 108 -9.75 12.61 -3.25
C TYR A 108 -8.77 12.13 -2.17
N MET A 109 -8.94 12.56 -0.91
CA MET A 109 -8.13 12.08 0.22
C MET A 109 -8.54 10.65 0.62
N LYS A 110 -9.84 10.34 0.57
CA LYS A 110 -10.36 8.98 0.80
C LYS A 110 -9.92 8.03 -0.30
N LEU A 111 -10.01 8.46 -1.56
CA LEU A 111 -9.52 7.69 -2.71
C LEU A 111 -8.02 7.44 -2.60
N ASN A 112 -7.23 8.46 -2.23
CA ASN A 112 -5.80 8.29 -2.02
C ASN A 112 -5.51 7.27 -0.91
N TRP A 113 -6.22 7.33 0.21
CA TRP A 113 -6.05 6.38 1.31
C TRP A 113 -6.45 4.95 0.89
N PHE A 114 -7.55 4.79 0.15
CA PHE A 114 -7.91 3.50 -0.43
C PHE A 114 -6.80 2.93 -1.32
N LEU A 115 -6.28 3.74 -2.24
CA LEU A 115 -5.19 3.33 -3.13
C LEU A 115 -3.91 3.01 -2.35
N TYR A 116 -3.61 3.77 -1.29
CA TYR A 116 -2.49 3.52 -0.40
C TYR A 116 -2.64 2.15 0.29
N GLU A 117 -3.75 1.88 0.98
CA GLU A 117 -3.97 0.59 1.66
C GLU A 117 -3.85 -0.59 0.70
N LEU A 118 -4.48 -0.48 -0.47
CA LEU A 118 -4.45 -1.52 -1.49
C LEU A 118 -3.03 -1.73 -2.04
N SER A 119 -2.34 -0.66 -2.44
CA SER A 119 -1.03 -0.74 -3.08
C SER A 119 0.06 -1.25 -2.14
N GLN A 120 0.04 -0.86 -0.86
CA GLN A 120 1.07 -1.25 0.10
C GLN A 120 1.06 -2.77 0.33
N ALA A 121 -0.13 -3.35 0.57
CA ALA A 121 -0.28 -4.79 0.71
C ALA A 121 0.05 -5.52 -0.59
N ALA A 122 -0.47 -5.05 -1.74
CA ALA A 122 -0.24 -5.69 -3.03
C ALA A 122 1.25 -5.72 -3.42
N ALA A 123 2.01 -4.65 -3.21
CA ALA A 123 3.44 -4.60 -3.54
C ALA A 123 4.27 -5.62 -2.75
N VAL A 124 3.99 -5.77 -1.44
CA VAL A 124 4.69 -6.74 -0.59
C VAL A 124 4.29 -8.18 -0.93
N VAL A 125 2.99 -8.42 -1.19
CA VAL A 125 2.51 -9.74 -1.64
C VAL A 125 3.15 -10.14 -2.97
N ILE A 126 3.15 -9.24 -3.97
CA ILE A 126 3.79 -9.51 -5.27
C ILE A 126 5.27 -9.79 -5.12
N THR A 127 5.97 -9.06 -4.26
CA THR A 127 7.38 -9.32 -3.94
C THR A 127 7.53 -10.75 -3.42
N ILE A 128 6.78 -11.15 -2.39
CA ILE A 128 6.86 -12.49 -1.81
C ILE A 128 6.54 -13.58 -2.84
N LEU A 129 5.41 -13.45 -3.56
CA LEU A 129 4.96 -14.46 -4.50
C LEU A 129 5.92 -14.61 -5.69
N TYR A 130 6.47 -13.51 -6.21
CA TYR A 130 7.43 -13.59 -7.30
C TYR A 130 8.69 -14.34 -6.89
N TRP A 131 9.34 -13.93 -5.79
CA TRP A 131 10.58 -14.55 -5.36
C TRP A 131 10.41 -15.98 -4.84
N ALA A 132 9.23 -16.31 -4.30
CA ALA A 132 8.95 -17.66 -3.81
C ALA A 132 8.49 -18.62 -4.91
N LEU A 133 7.76 -18.15 -5.93
CA LEU A 133 7.03 -19.02 -6.88
C LEU A 133 7.39 -18.83 -8.35
N LEU A 134 7.92 -17.66 -8.74
CA LEU A 134 8.10 -17.32 -10.17
C LEU A 134 9.55 -17.07 -10.57
N PHE A 135 10.42 -16.68 -9.63
CA PHE A 135 11.82 -16.42 -9.91
C PHE A 135 12.57 -17.72 -10.24
N ASP A 136 13.16 -17.80 -11.44
CA ASP A 136 14.08 -18.86 -11.82
C ASP A 136 15.51 -18.32 -11.85
N PRO A 137 16.40 -18.76 -10.95
CA PRO A 137 17.80 -18.33 -10.95
C PRO A 137 18.57 -18.76 -12.21
N ASN A 138 18.06 -19.72 -12.99
CA ASN A 138 18.70 -20.22 -14.21
C ASN A 138 18.25 -19.46 -15.47
N ASP A 139 17.19 -18.66 -15.40
CA ASP A 139 16.68 -17.86 -16.50
C ASP A 139 16.66 -16.36 -16.17
N LEU A 140 17.80 -15.72 -16.41
CA LEU A 140 17.96 -14.28 -16.23
C LEU A 140 17.40 -13.45 -17.40
N SER A 141 16.87 -14.07 -18.45
CA SER A 141 16.36 -13.33 -19.62
C SER A 141 15.14 -12.46 -19.31
N SER A 142 14.38 -12.83 -18.26
CA SER A 142 13.23 -12.09 -17.75
C SER A 142 13.58 -10.93 -16.79
N VAL A 143 14.86 -10.82 -16.40
CA VAL A 143 15.33 -9.90 -15.35
C VAL A 143 15.77 -8.58 -15.98
N GLN A 144 14.83 -7.66 -16.10
CA GLN A 144 15.06 -6.30 -16.58
C GLN A 144 14.89 -5.29 -15.43
N VAL A 145 15.26 -4.03 -15.67
CA VAL A 145 15.12 -2.96 -14.67
C VAL A 145 13.68 -2.90 -14.13
N HIS A 146 12.67 -2.91 -15.01
CA HIS A 146 11.27 -2.86 -14.58
C HIS A 146 10.86 -4.09 -13.75
N THR A 147 11.46 -5.27 -14.00
CA THR A 147 11.23 -6.51 -13.24
C THR A 147 11.65 -6.31 -11.77
N TYR A 148 12.86 -5.78 -11.52
CA TYR A 148 13.29 -5.49 -10.15
C TYR A 148 12.39 -4.47 -9.46
N PHE A 149 11.91 -3.48 -10.19
CA PHE A 149 11.01 -2.48 -9.62
C PHE A 149 9.63 -3.04 -9.26
N ASN A 150 9.10 -3.90 -10.11
CA ASN A 150 7.77 -4.49 -9.96
C ASN A 150 7.73 -5.62 -8.91
N HIS A 151 8.86 -6.29 -8.68
CA HIS A 151 8.93 -7.47 -7.82
C HIS A 151 9.83 -7.31 -6.59
N GLY A 152 10.43 -6.15 -6.36
CA GLY A 152 11.34 -5.96 -5.22
C GLY A 152 11.41 -4.52 -4.71
N VAL A 153 11.74 -3.56 -5.57
CA VAL A 153 11.93 -2.16 -5.13
C VAL A 153 10.62 -1.57 -4.62
N ASN A 154 9.47 -1.89 -5.22
CA ASN A 154 8.17 -1.46 -4.70
C ASN A 154 7.91 -1.98 -3.28
N GLY A 155 8.14 -3.28 -3.00
CA GLY A 155 7.98 -3.87 -1.68
C GLY A 155 8.95 -3.27 -0.65
N ALA A 156 10.22 -3.09 -1.02
CA ALA A 156 11.20 -2.41 -0.17
C ALA A 156 10.80 -0.95 0.10
N PHE A 157 10.30 -0.25 -0.91
CA PHE A 157 9.78 1.10 -0.76
C PHE A 157 8.61 1.14 0.22
N VAL A 158 7.66 0.21 0.17
CA VAL A 158 6.54 0.14 1.14
C VAL A 158 7.06 0.07 2.58
N LEU A 159 8.03 -0.81 2.82
CA LEU A 159 8.61 -1.01 4.14
C LEU A 159 9.31 0.25 4.66
N ILE A 160 9.92 1.04 3.78
CA ILE A 160 10.52 2.34 4.14
C ILE A 160 9.45 3.41 4.31
N ASP A 161 8.49 3.51 3.38
CA ASP A 161 7.50 4.59 3.34
C ASP A 161 6.58 4.58 4.55
N ILE A 162 6.29 3.41 5.13
CA ILE A 162 5.55 3.31 6.40
C ILE A 162 6.22 4.16 7.49
N TRP A 163 7.55 4.27 7.53
CA TRP A 163 8.26 5.08 8.54
C TRP A 163 8.36 6.56 8.18
N VAL A 164 8.18 6.91 6.90
CA VAL A 164 8.26 8.30 6.40
C VAL A 164 6.89 8.98 6.45
N THR A 165 5.82 8.22 6.20
CA THR A 165 4.46 8.72 6.06
C THR A 165 3.72 8.79 7.40
N ALA A 166 2.74 9.69 7.48
CA ALA A 166 1.76 9.68 8.57
C ALA A 166 0.49 8.88 8.22
N MET A 167 0.37 8.38 6.98
CA MET A 167 -0.78 7.58 6.55
C MET A 167 -1.03 6.39 7.50
N PRO A 168 -2.27 6.23 7.99
CA PRO A 168 -2.63 5.12 8.87
C PRO A 168 -2.91 3.86 8.06
N ILE A 169 -2.71 2.72 8.73
CA ILE A 169 -3.16 1.41 8.27
C ILE A 169 -4.18 0.93 9.30
N LYS A 170 -5.40 0.57 8.88
CA LYS A 170 -6.42 0.02 9.79
C LYS A 170 -6.45 -1.50 9.70
N ALA A 171 -6.52 -2.17 10.86
CA ALA A 171 -6.67 -3.63 10.92
C ALA A 171 -7.90 -4.11 10.12
N LEU A 172 -9.04 -3.43 10.24
CA LEU A 172 -10.28 -3.79 9.55
C LEU A 172 -10.24 -3.56 8.04
N HIS A 173 -9.26 -2.83 7.49
CA HIS A 173 -9.12 -2.63 6.05
C HIS A 173 -8.57 -3.87 5.30
N PHE A 174 -8.32 -4.99 5.98
CA PHE A 174 -7.78 -6.21 5.35
C PHE A 174 -8.64 -6.72 4.19
N TYR A 175 -9.96 -6.44 4.19
CA TYR A 175 -10.85 -6.81 3.10
C TYR A 175 -10.51 -6.12 1.78
N ILE A 176 -9.83 -4.96 1.80
CA ILE A 176 -9.48 -4.19 0.60
C ILE A 176 -8.48 -4.97 -0.28
N PRO A 177 -7.25 -5.31 0.19
CA PRO A 177 -6.33 -6.08 -0.62
C PRO A 177 -6.82 -7.52 -0.85
N THR A 178 -7.61 -8.08 0.08
CA THR A 178 -8.22 -9.41 -0.09
C THR A 178 -9.23 -9.42 -1.24
N ALA A 179 -10.14 -8.44 -1.30
CA ALA A 179 -11.11 -8.33 -2.38
C ALA A 179 -10.44 -8.11 -3.75
N PHE A 180 -9.34 -7.34 -3.78
CA PHE A 180 -8.55 -7.18 -5.00
C PHE A 180 -7.94 -8.51 -5.48
N GLY A 181 -7.32 -9.28 -4.58
CA GLY A 181 -6.78 -10.60 -4.89
C GLY A 181 -7.86 -11.58 -5.37
N LEU A 182 -9.00 -11.62 -4.68
CA LEU A 182 -10.15 -12.44 -5.09
C LEU A 182 -10.72 -12.04 -6.46
N THR A 183 -10.81 -10.73 -6.73
CA THR A 183 -11.27 -10.23 -8.03
C THR A 183 -10.38 -10.75 -9.16
N TRP A 184 -9.06 -10.67 -8.98
CA TRP A 184 -8.14 -11.20 -9.98
C TRP A 184 -8.19 -12.72 -10.07
N ALA A 185 -8.31 -13.44 -8.95
CA ALA A 185 -8.41 -14.91 -8.96
C ALA A 185 -9.66 -15.40 -9.71
N ILE A 186 -10.81 -14.75 -9.51
CA ILE A 186 -12.06 -15.03 -10.25
C ILE A 186 -11.84 -14.74 -11.74
N PHE A 187 -11.25 -13.58 -12.07
CA PHE A 187 -10.89 -13.26 -13.45
C PHE A 187 -9.99 -14.34 -14.07
N ALA A 188 -8.93 -14.76 -13.39
CA ALA A 188 -7.97 -15.74 -13.87
C ALA A 188 -8.64 -17.10 -14.13
N LEU A 189 -9.53 -17.52 -13.23
CA LEU A 189 -10.29 -18.76 -13.38
C LEU A 189 -11.23 -18.70 -14.60
N ILE A 190 -11.97 -17.59 -14.77
CA ILE A 190 -12.84 -17.41 -15.95
C ILE A 190 -12.00 -17.38 -17.22
N TYR A 191 -10.88 -16.65 -17.22
CA TYR A 191 -9.97 -16.52 -18.35
C TYR A 191 -9.45 -17.88 -18.82
N ASP A 192 -9.08 -18.74 -17.88
CA ASP A 192 -8.66 -20.12 -18.14
C ASP A 192 -9.80 -20.96 -18.76
N PHE A 193 -11.00 -20.93 -18.15
CA PHE A 193 -12.14 -21.70 -18.65
C PHE A 193 -12.62 -21.33 -20.06
N VAL A 194 -12.35 -20.10 -20.51
CA VAL A 194 -12.66 -19.68 -21.89
C VAL A 194 -11.50 -19.92 -22.87
N GLY A 195 -10.46 -20.65 -22.46
CA GLY A 195 -9.31 -21.00 -23.30
C GLY A 195 -8.26 -19.90 -23.42
N GLY A 196 -8.16 -19.03 -22.42
CA GLY A 196 -7.14 -17.99 -22.34
C GLY A 196 -5.72 -18.54 -22.35
N THR A 197 -4.76 -17.73 -22.81
CA THR A 197 -3.34 -18.14 -22.89
C THR A 197 -2.42 -17.00 -22.46
N ASN A 198 -1.23 -17.32 -21.95
CA ASN A 198 -0.24 -16.30 -21.62
C ASN A 198 0.45 -15.70 -22.87
N GLY A 199 1.42 -14.79 -22.65
CA GLY A 199 2.22 -14.17 -23.71
C GLY A 199 2.98 -15.16 -24.60
N ARG A 200 3.22 -16.39 -24.14
CA ARG A 200 3.88 -17.48 -24.89
C ARG A 200 2.90 -18.46 -25.54
N ASN A 201 1.60 -18.18 -25.48
CA ASN A 201 0.51 -19.04 -25.94
C ASN A 201 0.38 -20.38 -25.18
N GLU A 202 0.85 -20.43 -23.94
CA GLU A 202 0.65 -21.59 -23.05
C GLU A 202 -0.74 -21.49 -22.38
N PRO A 203 -1.39 -22.62 -22.04
CA PRO A 203 -2.78 -22.67 -21.58
C PRO A 203 -2.95 -22.31 -20.09
N TYR A 204 -2.17 -21.35 -19.60
CA TYR A 204 -2.21 -20.85 -18.22
C TYR A 204 -1.62 -19.44 -18.15
N ILE A 205 -2.04 -18.62 -17.18
CA ILE A 205 -1.43 -17.30 -16.95
C ILE A 205 -0.06 -17.45 -16.29
N TYR A 206 -0.01 -18.16 -15.16
CA TYR A 206 1.20 -18.61 -14.51
C TYR A 206 1.12 -20.13 -14.38
N GLN A 207 2.24 -20.83 -14.54
CA GLN A 207 2.28 -22.29 -14.52
C GLN A 207 1.71 -22.91 -13.22
N ILE A 208 1.88 -22.23 -12.09
CA ILE A 208 1.31 -22.68 -10.80
C ILE A 208 -0.23 -22.65 -10.76
N PHE A 209 -0.84 -21.92 -11.70
CA PHE A 209 -2.29 -21.84 -11.91
C PHE A 209 -2.71 -22.56 -13.20
N ASP A 210 -1.98 -23.59 -13.63
CA ASP A 210 -2.40 -24.46 -14.73
C ASP A 210 -3.51 -25.40 -14.26
N TRP A 211 -4.76 -25.04 -14.57
CA TRP A 211 -5.94 -25.85 -14.23
C TRP A 211 -6.10 -27.06 -15.15
N THR A 212 -5.42 -27.08 -16.31
CA THR A 212 -5.47 -28.19 -17.28
C THR A 212 -4.68 -29.41 -16.79
N ALA A 213 -3.62 -29.18 -16.01
CA ALA A 213 -2.82 -30.22 -15.38
C ALA A 213 -3.46 -30.83 -14.11
N GLY A 214 -4.59 -30.25 -13.64
CA GLY A 214 -5.34 -30.71 -12.48
C GLY A 214 -5.64 -29.58 -11.49
N ALA A 215 -6.80 -29.65 -10.83
CA ALA A 215 -7.30 -28.53 -10.01
C ALA A 215 -6.63 -28.38 -8.64
N THR A 216 -5.90 -29.39 -8.14
CA THR A 216 -5.38 -29.40 -6.77
C THR A 216 -4.33 -28.30 -6.53
N MET A 217 -3.32 -28.22 -7.39
CA MET A 217 -2.22 -27.26 -7.20
C MET A 217 -2.67 -25.79 -7.36
N PRO A 218 -3.42 -25.41 -8.41
CA PRO A 218 -3.97 -24.06 -8.55
C PRO A 218 -4.89 -23.66 -7.39
N ALA A 219 -5.71 -24.60 -6.88
CA ALA A 219 -6.57 -24.34 -5.72
C ALA A 219 -5.75 -24.06 -4.45
N ILE A 220 -4.73 -24.88 -4.16
CA ILE A 220 -3.82 -24.66 -3.02
C ILE A 220 -3.09 -23.33 -3.16
N ALA A 221 -2.54 -23.03 -4.34
CA ALA A 221 -1.83 -21.77 -4.60
C ALA A 221 -2.73 -20.56 -4.40
N THR A 222 -3.99 -20.63 -4.83
CA THR A 222 -4.98 -19.57 -4.64
C THR A 222 -5.26 -19.33 -3.15
N VAL A 223 -5.56 -20.40 -2.39
CA VAL A 223 -5.81 -20.29 -0.94
C VAL A 223 -4.59 -19.75 -0.20
N ALA A 224 -3.40 -20.25 -0.54
CA ALA A 224 -2.15 -19.79 0.05
C ALA A 224 -1.89 -18.30 -0.26
N ALA A 225 -2.11 -17.85 -1.50
CA ALA A 225 -1.94 -16.44 -1.88
C ALA A 225 -2.90 -15.53 -1.09
N ILE A 226 -4.16 -15.93 -0.92
CA ILE A 226 -5.14 -15.17 -0.10
C ILE A 226 -4.70 -15.12 1.37
N ALA A 227 -4.20 -16.24 1.93
CA ALA A 227 -3.67 -16.24 3.29
C ALA A 227 -2.46 -15.29 3.42
N VAL A 228 -1.55 -15.28 2.44
CA VAL A 228 -0.40 -14.35 2.39
C VAL A 228 -0.87 -12.90 2.34
N VAL A 229 -1.90 -12.56 1.57
CA VAL A 229 -2.48 -11.19 1.53
C VAL A 229 -2.92 -10.74 2.92
N ILE A 230 -3.65 -11.61 3.64
CA ILE A 230 -4.15 -11.30 4.99
C ILE A 230 -2.97 -11.15 5.98
N ILE A 231 -2.01 -12.07 5.96
CA ILE A 231 -0.82 -12.02 6.83
C ILE A 231 -0.02 -10.74 6.58
N VAL A 232 0.19 -10.38 5.31
CA VAL A 232 0.90 -9.15 4.93
C VAL A 232 0.16 -7.92 5.45
N HIS A 233 -1.17 -7.83 5.26
CA HIS A 233 -1.95 -6.70 5.77
C HIS A 233 -1.76 -6.49 7.27
N PHE A 234 -1.88 -7.56 8.06
CA PHE A 234 -1.70 -7.48 9.51
C PHE A 234 -0.24 -7.21 9.92
N THR A 235 0.74 -7.65 9.12
CA THR A 235 2.15 -7.32 9.34
C THR A 235 2.40 -5.83 9.12
N LEU A 236 1.89 -5.25 8.04
CA LEU A 236 1.99 -3.81 7.76
C LEU A 236 1.26 -2.98 8.83
N PHE A 237 0.10 -3.45 9.28
CA PHE A 237 -0.60 -2.87 10.43
C PHE A 237 0.27 -2.90 11.70
N GLY A 238 0.96 -4.02 11.96
CA GLY A 238 1.92 -4.14 13.05
C GLY A 238 3.05 -3.11 12.97
N PHE A 239 3.65 -2.91 11.80
CA PHE A 239 4.66 -1.85 11.59
C PHE A 239 4.11 -0.45 11.79
N PHE A 240 2.89 -0.17 11.33
CA PHE A 240 2.21 1.08 11.60
C PHE A 240 2.04 1.32 13.12
N ARG A 241 1.55 0.32 13.87
CA ARG A 241 1.39 0.44 15.33
C ARG A 241 2.73 0.62 16.03
N LEU A 242 3.77 -0.09 15.60
CA LEU A 242 5.12 0.06 16.13
C LEU A 242 5.65 1.49 15.90
N ARG A 243 5.49 2.05 14.69
CA ARG A 243 5.87 3.44 14.39
C ARG A 243 5.17 4.43 15.33
N VAL A 244 3.86 4.31 15.49
CA VAL A 244 3.07 5.19 16.37
C VAL A 244 3.52 5.05 17.84
N TYR A 245 3.78 3.83 18.29
CA TYR A 245 4.30 3.56 19.63
C TYR A 245 5.68 4.19 19.86
N LEU A 246 6.62 4.02 18.93
CA LEU A 246 7.96 4.61 19.05
C LEU A 246 7.88 6.13 19.05
N TYR A 247 7.04 6.71 18.18
CA TYR A 247 6.83 8.16 18.13
C TYR A 247 6.28 8.71 19.45
N SER A 248 5.31 8.03 20.07
CA SER A 248 4.74 8.47 21.34
C SER A 248 5.76 8.40 22.49
N ARG A 249 6.64 7.39 22.50
CA ARG A 249 7.73 7.27 23.48
C ARG A 249 8.79 8.35 23.31
N CYS A 250 9.21 8.65 22.09
CA CYS A 250 10.17 9.72 21.84
C CYS A 250 9.61 11.11 22.19
N SER A 251 8.34 11.36 21.86
CA SER A 251 7.68 12.63 22.17
C SER A 251 7.44 12.83 23.66
N ALA A 252 7.04 11.78 24.39
CA ALA A 252 6.85 11.82 25.84
C ALA A 252 8.18 12.09 26.57
N ASN A 253 9.29 11.53 26.10
CA ASN A 253 10.62 11.79 26.66
C ASN A 253 11.14 13.20 26.35
N THR A 254 10.64 13.84 25.28
CA THR A 254 10.99 15.22 24.92
C THR A 254 10.20 16.25 25.74
N LEU A 255 9.04 15.87 26.28
CA LEU A 255 8.18 16.70 27.14
C LEU A 255 8.36 16.40 28.64
N ALA A 256 9.36 15.61 29.02
CA ALA A 256 9.72 15.44 30.43
C ALA A 256 10.09 16.84 31.01
N PRO A 257 9.44 17.28 32.09
CA PRO A 257 9.49 18.68 32.50
C PRO A 257 10.88 19.04 33.02
N ILE A 258 11.55 19.93 32.31
CA ILE A 258 12.21 21.03 33.00
C ILE A 258 11.01 21.88 33.50
N ASP A 259 10.96 22.12 34.81
CA ASP A 259 10.00 22.99 35.50
C ASP A 259 8.49 22.66 35.45
N GLY A 260 7.98 22.19 36.60
CA GLY A 260 6.59 21.80 36.80
C GLY A 260 5.64 22.98 36.94
N ASN A 261 5.07 23.46 35.84
CA ASN A 261 3.75 24.12 35.83
C ASN A 261 3.20 24.32 34.41
N THR A 262 2.71 23.27 33.73
CA THR A 262 1.86 23.48 32.53
C THR A 262 0.72 22.47 32.40
N ASN A 263 -0.47 23.02 32.14
CA ASN A 263 -1.78 22.39 31.96
C ASN A 263 -1.80 21.15 31.01
N PRO A 264 -2.57 20.09 31.33
CA PRO A 264 -2.57 18.82 30.59
C PRO A 264 -3.45 18.79 29.32
N LYS A 265 -3.71 19.92 28.65
CA LYS A 265 -4.77 19.97 27.62
C LYS A 265 -4.42 19.48 26.20
N TYR A 266 -3.17 19.09 25.93
CA TYR A 266 -2.76 18.68 24.57
C TYR A 266 -1.79 17.50 24.60
N ASN A 267 -2.29 16.31 24.94
CA ASN A 267 -1.56 15.07 24.66
C ASN A 267 -1.76 14.69 23.19
N SER A 268 -0.77 15.00 22.37
CA SER A 268 -0.68 14.65 20.93
C SER A 268 -0.80 13.14 20.65
N VAL A 269 -0.65 12.30 21.68
CA VAL A 269 -0.75 10.84 21.61
C VAL A 269 -2.22 10.37 21.45
N GLU A 270 -3.20 11.05 22.05
CA GLU A 270 -4.62 10.65 21.91
C GLU A 270 -5.21 10.94 20.53
N MET A 271 -4.58 11.78 19.72
CA MET A 271 -5.10 12.18 18.40
C MET A 271 -4.65 11.30 17.24
N VAL A 272 -3.63 10.45 17.44
CA VAL A 272 -3.22 9.46 16.42
C VAL A 272 -4.03 8.16 16.58
N GLU A 273 -4.58 7.92 17.76
CA GLU A 273 -5.41 6.75 18.08
C GLU A 273 -6.92 6.98 17.88
N ARG A 274 -7.37 8.21 17.60
CA ARG A 274 -8.79 8.57 17.36
C ARG A 274 -9.12 8.86 15.89
#